data_AF-A0A661I4K7-F1
#
_entry.id   AF-A0A661I4K7-F1
#
_cell.length_a   1.000
_cell.length_b   1.000
_cell.length_c   1.000
_cell.angle_alpha   90.00
_cell.angle_beta   90.00
_cell.angle_gamma   90.00
#
_symmetry.space_group_name_H-M   'P 1'
#
loop_
_entity.id
_entity.type
_entity.pdbx_description
1 polymer ?
#
loop_
_entity_poly.entity_id
_entity_poly.type
_entity_poly.pdbx_seq_one_letter_code
_entity_poly.pdbx_strand_id
1 'polypeptide(L)' 'MNKLIFLLLSTVLFSDSKFEAKTSHENRMAMENRKIKCRWVCDKKLYKEQKIADAISFYKNSKDYKFTKR' A
#
# COMPACT_ATOMS: atom_id res chain seq x y z
N MET A 1 16.69 33.17 -12.74
CA MET A 1 16.37 31.72 -12.72
C MET A 1 16.57 31.03 -11.35
N ASN A 2 16.64 31.76 -10.21
CA ASN A 2 16.97 31.14 -8.90
C ASN A 2 15.84 31.15 -7.85
N LYS A 3 14.76 31.92 -8.03
CA LYS A 3 13.70 32.01 -6.99
C LYS A 3 12.73 30.83 -7.01
N LEU A 4 12.44 30.27 -8.19
CA LEU A 4 11.55 29.12 -8.34
C LEU A 4 12.16 27.83 -7.74
N ILE A 5 13.47 27.65 -7.89
CA ILE A 5 14.19 26.48 -7.34
C ILE A 5 14.14 26.52 -5.80
N PHE A 6 14.31 27.71 -5.21
CA PHE A 6 14.22 27.89 -3.76
C PHE A 6 12.81 27.61 -3.20
N LEU A 7 11.76 27.96 -3.95
CA LEU A 7 10.36 27.67 -3.57
C LEU A 7 9.99 26.18 -3.71
N LEU A 8 10.60 25.47 -4.66
CA LEU A 8 10.40 24.03 -4.83
C LEU A 8 11.21 23.20 -3.84
N LEU A 9 12.36 23.71 -3.37
CA LEU A 9 13.20 23.00 -2.41
C LEU A 9 12.57 22.97 -1.01
N SER A 10 11.87 24.03 -0.61
CA SER A 10 11.17 24.09 0.67
C SER A 10 10.00 23.10 0.74
N THR A 11 9.22 22.91 -0.33
CA THR A 11 8.11 21.95 -0.32
C THR A 11 8.57 20.50 -0.22
N VAL A 12 9.74 20.17 -0.81
CA VAL A 12 10.34 18.83 -0.70
C VAL A 12 10.89 18.56 0.70
N LEU A 13 11.45 19.58 1.37
CA LEU A 13 11.97 19.46 2.75
C LEU A 13 10.87 19.34 3.81
N PHE A 14 9.64 19.78 3.53
CA PHE A 14 8.47 19.60 4.42
C PHE A 14 7.64 18.34 4.09
N SER A 15 8.18 17.43 3.27
CA SER A 15 7.53 16.16 2.92
C SER A 15 7.56 15.11 4.05
N ASP A 16 7.94 15.47 5.27
CA ASP A 16 8.17 14.50 6.35
C ASP A 16 6.88 13.92 6.95
N SER A 17 6.72 12.63 6.64
CA SER A 17 6.39 11.55 7.58
C SER A 17 5.05 11.56 8.33
N LYS A 18 3.95 11.99 7.70
CA LYS A 18 2.59 11.71 8.24
C LYS A 18 2.25 10.20 8.40
N PHE A 19 3.14 9.31 7.95
CA PHE A 19 3.04 7.86 8.11
C PHE A 19 4.01 7.28 9.15
N GLU A 20 4.55 8.08 10.07
CA GLU A 20 5.08 7.51 11.30
C GLU A 20 3.92 6.96 12.12
N ALA A 21 3.68 5.65 11.97
CA ALA A 21 2.76 4.92 12.80
C ALA A 21 3.26 4.96 14.25
N LYS A 22 2.79 5.95 15.04
CA LYS A 22 3.07 6.03 16.47
C LYS A 22 2.62 4.74 17.13
N THR A 23 3.60 3.93 17.52
CA THR A 23 3.38 2.66 18.19
C THR A 23 3.06 2.95 19.65
N SER A 24 1.78 3.12 19.97
CA SER A 24 1.35 3.21 21.36
C SER A 24 1.57 1.87 22.08
N HIS A 25 1.55 1.89 23.41
CA HIS A 25 1.69 0.68 24.21
C HIS A 25 0.59 -0.35 23.86
N GLU A 26 -0.64 0.13 23.70
CA GLU A 26 -1.83 -0.64 23.33
C GLU A 26 -1.68 -1.23 21.92
N ASN A 27 -1.15 -0.44 20.97
CA ASN A 27 -0.89 -0.92 19.61
C ASN A 27 0.17 -2.02 19.60
N ARG A 28 1.21 -1.89 20.42
CA ARG A 28 2.24 -2.93 20.57
C ARG A 28 1.65 -4.21 21.16
N MET A 29 0.86 -4.10 22.23
CA MET A 29 0.19 -5.25 22.83
C MET A 29 -0.81 -5.91 21.87
N ALA A 30 -1.53 -5.12 21.07
CA ALA A 30 -2.42 -5.63 20.04
C ALA A 30 -1.65 -6.37 18.92
N MET A 31 -0.50 -5.85 18.49
CA MET A 31 0.37 -6.50 17.50
C MET A 31 0.97 -7.81 18.00
N GLU A 32 1.30 -7.89 19.29
CA GLU A 32 1.85 -9.08 19.93
C GLU A 32 0.77 -10.13 20.24
N ASN A 33 -0.51 -9.74 20.27
CA ASN A 33 -1.62 -10.66 20.46
C ASN A 33 -1.73 -11.65 19.28
N ARG A 34 -1.61 -12.96 19.57
CA ARG A 34 -1.62 -14.02 18.56
C ARG A 34 -2.87 -13.99 17.66
N LYS A 35 -4.07 -13.73 18.21
CA LYS A 35 -5.31 -13.71 17.42
C LYS A 35 -5.34 -12.53 16.45
N ILE A 36 -4.95 -11.34 16.92
CA ILE A 36 -4.91 -10.12 16.10
C ILE A 36 -3.86 -10.27 15.00
N LYS A 37 -2.66 -10.77 15.32
CA LYS A 37 -1.62 -11.06 14.33
C LYS A 37 -2.09 -12.05 13.27
N CYS A 38 -2.74 -13.14 13.67
CA CYS A 38 -3.31 -14.11 12.73
C CYS A 38 -4.35 -13.44 11.82
N ARG A 39 -5.25 -12.62 12.38
CA ARG A 39 -6.25 -11.90 11.59
C ARG A 39 -5.60 -10.98 10.55
N TRP A 40 -4.61 -10.20 10.95
CA TRP A 40 -3.88 -9.31 10.04
C TRP A 40 -3.20 -10.06 8.88
N VAL A 41 -2.57 -11.21 9.16
CA VAL A 41 -1.98 -12.07 8.11
C VAL A 41 -3.06 -12.59 7.16
N CYS A 42 -4.21 -13.03 7.69
CA CYS A 42 -5.33 -13.50 6.88
C CYS A 42 -5.89 -12.38 5.99
N ASP A 43 -6.14 -11.20 6.55
CA ASP A 43 -6.66 -10.05 5.80
C ASP A 43 -5.68 -9.63 4.69
N LYS A 44 -4.37 -9.66 4.95
CA LYS A 44 -3.34 -9.42 3.93
C LYS A 44 -3.35 -10.45 2.79
N LYS A 45 -3.64 -11.71 3.08
CA LYS A 45 -3.79 -12.76 2.05
C LYS A 45 -5.04 -12.50 1.20
N LEU A 46 -6.18 -12.27 1.86
CA LEU A 46 -7.44 -11.96 1.18
C LEU A 46 -7.31 -10.75 0.26
N TYR A 47 -6.67 -9.68 0.73
CA TYR A 47 -6.40 -8.49 -0.08
C TYR A 47 -5.56 -8.80 -1.33
N LYS A 48 -4.52 -9.64 -1.20
CA LYS A 48 -3.70 -10.06 -2.34
C LYS A 48 -4.52 -10.87 -3.34
N GLU A 49 -5.34 -11.80 -2.88
CA GLU A 49 -6.23 -12.60 -3.73
C GLU A 49 -7.21 -11.72 -4.48
N GLN A 50 -7.83 -10.74 -3.79
CA GLN A 50 -8.70 -9.75 -4.41
C GLN A 50 -7.97 -8.95 -5.49
N LYS A 51 -6.76 -8.46 -5.20
CA LYS A 51 -5.96 -7.71 -6.20
C LYS A 51 -5.60 -8.55 -7.42
N ILE A 52 -5.29 -9.83 -7.24
CA ILE A 52 -5.05 -10.75 -8.35
C ILE A 52 -6.33 -10.95 -9.15
N ALA A 53 -7.48 -11.16 -8.48
CA ALA A 53 -8.77 -11.32 -9.15
C ALA A 53 -9.16 -10.06 -9.94
N ASP A 54 -8.97 -8.87 -9.37
CA ASP A 54 -9.19 -7.58 -10.03
C ASP A 54 -8.30 -7.44 -11.27
N ALA A 55 -7.01 -7.77 -11.15
CA ALA A 55 -6.07 -7.73 -12.27
C ALA A 55 -6.48 -8.70 -13.38
N ILE A 56 -6.83 -9.94 -13.03
CA ILE A 56 -7.31 -10.94 -14.00
C ILE A 56 -8.58 -10.43 -14.70
N SER A 57 -9.52 -9.86 -13.95
CA SER A 57 -10.76 -9.28 -14.49
C SER A 57 -10.46 -8.15 -15.47
N PHE A 58 -9.56 -7.24 -15.10
CA PHE A 58 -9.10 -6.16 -15.98
C PHE A 58 -8.52 -6.71 -17.29
N TYR A 59 -7.59 -7.65 -17.23
CA TYR A 59 -6.94 -8.21 -18.43
C TYR A 59 -7.89 -9.05 -19.29
N LYS A 60 -8.88 -9.74 -18.70
CA LYS A 60 -9.92 -10.47 -19.46
C LYS A 60 -10.80 -9.53 -20.27
N ASN A 61 -11.08 -8.35 -19.73
CA ASN A 61 -11.96 -7.36 -20.34
C ASN A 61 -11.20 -6.31 -21.17
N SER A 62 -9.86 -6.33 -21.13
CA SER A 62 -9.03 -5.42 -21.91
C SER A 62 -9.08 -5.79 -23.38
N LYS A 63 -9.22 -4.79 -24.25
CA LYS A 63 -9.14 -4.95 -25.70
C LYS A 63 -7.72 -5.27 -26.16
N ASP A 64 -6.73 -4.83 -25.39
CA ASP A 64 -5.31 -4.80 -25.77
C ASP A 64 -4.54 -6.05 -25.32
N TYR A 65 -5.15 -6.90 -24.50
CA TYR A 65 -4.51 -8.10 -23.97
C TYR A 65 -5.38 -9.35 -24.20
N LYS A 66 -4.79 -10.41 -24.75
CA LYS A 66 -5.44 -11.72 -24.91
C LYS A 66 -4.58 -12.80 -24.27
N PHE A 67 -5.19 -13.60 -23.39
CA PHE A 67 -4.53 -14.77 -22.83
C PHE A 67 -4.30 -15.82 -23.92
N THR A 68 -3.07 -15.93 -24.43
CA THR A 68 -2.69 -17.01 -25.34
C THR A 68 -2.42 -18.29 -24.54
N LYS A 69 -3.04 -19.41 -24.91
CA LYS A 69 -2.66 -20.72 -24.37
C LYS A 69 -1.28 -21.11 -24.92
N ARG A 70 -0.38 -21.55 -24.05
CA ARG A 70 0.85 -22.24 -24.43
C ARG A 70 0.55 -23.68 -24.84
#